data_AF-A0A1I5KH44-F1
#
_entry.id   AF-A0A1I5KH44-F1
#
_cell.length_a   1.000
_cell.length_b   1.000
_cell.length_c   1.000
_cell.angle_alpha   90.00
_cell.angle_beta   90.00
_cell.angle_gamma   90.00
#
_symmetry.space_group_name_H-M   'P 1'
#
loop_
_entity.id
_entity.type
_entity.pdbx_description
1 polymer ?
#
loop_
_entity_poly.entity_id
_entity_poly.type
_entity_poly.pdbx_seq_one_letter_code
_entity_poly.pdbx_strand_id
1 'polypeptide(L)'
;MRTMNIAGRAAVAGLMTSVAGGALLVASPAAAQASDETCFRDASGNVSCFEPGDVDYLASSYGYAGINDGAYDNLDSKIEQTAPTDAEVETAQAELDAANDAADTLAADQTAVEATLTDENLAAFEDVATTEAALEAAQAAELEALAAQTDAQTAFDAAADDLTDANVALGAAQTDLADAQDAVDTAQANYDANQTTANLAALNDALADRADAQLALDAAEADRADALALANDAAADLTAAQAAFNDAAAATVAANDDFSDALTALDTSLASNTDFVDAITDAGYTADASGLNTLSNDAVAAADQAVVEQAQFDALDDATNTYARAQDVLVPAAENQNPAIAAASQALLGDPRADETNAEVEVIAALVDHEERITTNTADIATNAANIADNSARITVVEETLVEYDTRITANADAIVAESEARAAADAQLLDQLTAEENARIAGDAALQTQIDGLGGRVGLVEARIDQLDDRISSSTATAIALGGMGFLPDTRFNLSVAGGFYEGANAIAANAGIRVSDKVAITAGIGGGLNKNGKVGGRVGIIFGW
;
A
#
# COMPACT_ATOMS: atom_id res chain seq x y z
N MET A 1 -5.57 -47.35 21.25
CA MET A 1 -5.63 -46.35 20.17
C MET A 1 -4.74 -46.80 19.01
N ARG A 2 -5.20 -47.77 18.23
CA ARG A 2 -4.66 -48.02 16.89
C ARG A 2 -5.47 -47.12 15.95
N THR A 3 -4.80 -46.26 15.21
CA THR A 3 -5.41 -45.42 14.18
C THR A 3 -6.08 -46.33 13.15
N MET A 4 -7.41 -46.33 13.09
CA MET A 4 -8.20 -46.88 11.99
C MET A 4 -7.64 -46.32 10.68
N ASN A 5 -7.35 -47.21 9.72
CA ASN A 5 -6.91 -46.83 8.39
C ASN A 5 -8.07 -46.15 7.66
N ILE A 6 -7.80 -45.05 6.94
CA ILE A 6 -8.78 -44.20 6.22
C ILE A 6 -9.68 -45.04 5.29
N ALA A 7 -9.19 -46.16 4.79
CA ALA A 7 -9.95 -47.11 3.97
C ALA A 7 -11.15 -47.75 4.71
N GLY A 8 -11.02 -48.06 6.01
CA GLY A 8 -12.12 -48.67 6.78
C GLY A 8 -13.25 -47.68 7.07
N ARG A 9 -12.92 -46.40 7.28
CA ARG A 9 -13.92 -45.32 7.44
C ARG A 9 -14.64 -45.01 6.13
N ALA A 10 -13.93 -45.08 5.00
CA ALA A 10 -14.54 -44.91 3.68
C ALA A 10 -15.47 -46.07 3.31
N ALA A 11 -15.18 -47.30 3.74
CA ALA A 11 -16.05 -48.45 3.51
C ALA A 11 -17.36 -48.38 4.30
N VAL A 12 -17.31 -47.99 5.60
CA VAL A 12 -18.52 -47.81 6.42
C VAL A 12 -19.37 -46.64 5.91
N ALA A 13 -18.76 -45.49 5.56
CA ALA A 13 -19.47 -44.35 4.99
C ALA A 13 -20.05 -44.63 3.59
N GLY A 14 -19.34 -45.43 2.78
CA GLY A 14 -19.76 -45.84 1.44
C GLY A 14 -20.93 -46.83 1.46
N LEU A 15 -20.95 -47.78 2.40
CA LEU A 15 -22.05 -48.75 2.52
C LEU A 15 -23.32 -48.11 3.10
N MET A 16 -23.18 -47.16 4.03
CA MET A 16 -24.31 -46.40 4.59
C MET A 16 -25.03 -45.56 3.52
N THR A 17 -24.32 -45.18 2.45
CA THR A 17 -24.91 -44.44 1.31
C THR A 17 -25.36 -45.34 0.15
N SER A 18 -24.77 -46.54 -0.04
CA SER A 18 -25.14 -47.45 -1.15
C SER A 18 -26.42 -48.26 -0.89
N VAL A 19 -26.67 -48.70 0.36
CA VAL A 19 -27.86 -49.52 0.70
C VAL A 19 -29.19 -48.75 0.51
N ALA A 20 -29.16 -47.42 0.49
CA ALA A 20 -30.32 -46.59 0.16
C ALA A 20 -30.63 -46.49 -1.36
N GLY A 21 -29.73 -46.96 -2.24
CA GLY A 21 -29.82 -46.80 -3.69
C GLY A 21 -30.74 -47.80 -4.41
N GLY A 22 -31.17 -48.89 -3.76
CA GLY A 22 -31.98 -49.95 -4.38
C GLY A 22 -33.49 -49.66 -4.47
N ALA A 23 -33.97 -48.54 -3.93
CA ALA A 23 -35.36 -48.13 -4.05
C ALA A 23 -35.55 -47.25 -5.29
N LEU A 24 -36.14 -47.85 -6.33
CA LEU A 24 -36.73 -47.19 -7.50
C LEU A 24 -37.37 -45.83 -7.12
N LEU A 25 -36.64 -44.74 -7.36
CA LEU A 25 -37.11 -43.36 -7.25
C LEU A 25 -38.20 -43.13 -8.32
N VAL A 26 -39.43 -43.49 -7.97
CA VAL A 26 -40.62 -42.94 -8.63
C VAL A 26 -40.70 -41.49 -8.19
N ALA A 27 -40.23 -40.59 -9.06
CA ALA A 27 -40.37 -39.16 -8.91
C ALA A 27 -41.85 -38.82 -8.63
N SER A 28 -42.13 -38.41 -7.40
CA SER A 28 -43.36 -37.70 -7.07
C SER A 28 -43.18 -36.27 -7.56
N PRO A 29 -44.05 -35.74 -8.45
CA PRO A 29 -43.94 -34.36 -8.86
C PRO A 29 -44.19 -33.44 -7.67
N ALA A 30 -43.33 -32.44 -7.53
CA ALA A 30 -43.42 -31.35 -6.58
C ALA A 30 -44.87 -30.86 -6.44
N ALA A 31 -45.36 -30.83 -5.20
CA ALA A 31 -46.56 -30.09 -4.87
C ALA A 31 -46.28 -28.61 -5.17
N ALA A 32 -46.76 -28.15 -6.33
CA ALA A 32 -46.90 -26.74 -6.60
C ALA A 32 -47.81 -26.17 -5.51
N GLN A 33 -47.25 -25.31 -4.65
CA GLN A 33 -48.04 -24.36 -3.88
C GLN A 33 -48.80 -23.51 -4.89
N ALA A 34 -50.08 -23.85 -5.08
CA ALA A 34 -51.03 -22.99 -5.75
C ALA A 34 -51.29 -21.82 -4.79
N SER A 35 -50.60 -20.70 -4.98
CA SER A 35 -51.15 -19.41 -4.59
C SER A 35 -52.33 -19.14 -5.53
N ASP A 36 -53.51 -18.94 -4.95
CA ASP A 36 -54.75 -18.61 -5.67
C ASP A 36 -54.65 -17.17 -6.25
N GLU A 37 -53.83 -16.99 -7.28
CA GLU A 37 -53.75 -15.73 -8.03
C GLU A 37 -54.87 -15.72 -9.09
N THR A 38 -55.93 -14.95 -8.81
CA THR A 38 -57.05 -14.83 -9.76
C THR A 38 -56.77 -13.73 -10.78
N CYS A 39 -56.35 -14.13 -11.97
CA CYS A 39 -56.16 -13.24 -13.09
C CYS A 39 -57.44 -13.15 -13.94
N PHE A 40 -57.90 -11.92 -14.21
CA PHE A 40 -59.01 -11.67 -15.12
C PHE A 40 -58.50 -10.92 -16.36
N ARG A 41 -58.99 -11.34 -17.53
CA ARG A 41 -58.68 -10.70 -18.80
C ARG A 41 -59.85 -9.79 -19.18
N ASP A 42 -59.58 -8.50 -19.31
CA ASP A 42 -60.63 -7.55 -19.70
C ASP A 42 -60.97 -7.68 -21.20
N ALA A 43 -62.06 -7.02 -21.61
CA ALA A 43 -62.53 -7.04 -23.00
C ALA A 43 -61.55 -6.38 -24.01
N SER A 44 -60.48 -5.75 -23.53
CA SER A 44 -59.41 -5.14 -24.34
C SER A 44 -58.20 -6.08 -24.50
N GLY A 45 -58.20 -7.23 -23.84
CA GLY A 45 -57.15 -8.24 -23.93
C GLY A 45 -56.03 -8.09 -22.89
N ASN A 46 -56.15 -7.16 -21.95
CA ASN A 46 -55.18 -7.01 -20.86
C ASN A 46 -55.52 -7.98 -19.72
N VAL A 47 -54.51 -8.70 -19.24
CA VAL A 47 -54.63 -9.57 -18.05
C VAL A 47 -54.20 -8.76 -16.85
N SER A 48 -55.08 -8.65 -15.85
CA SER A 48 -54.77 -8.07 -14.54
C SER A 48 -54.91 -9.16 -13.50
N CYS A 49 -53.85 -9.41 -12.73
CA CYS A 49 -53.84 -10.37 -11.63
C CYS A 49 -53.95 -9.59 -10.32
N PHE A 50 -54.79 -10.08 -9.41
CA PHE A 50 -55.00 -9.48 -8.09
C PHE A 50 -54.70 -10.55 -7.03
N GLU A 51 -53.79 -10.25 -6.11
CA GLU A 51 -53.64 -10.99 -4.87
C GLU A 51 -54.62 -10.44 -3.82
N PRO A 52 -55.41 -11.28 -3.13
CA PRO A 52 -56.29 -10.82 -2.07
C PRO A 52 -55.47 -10.52 -0.81
N GLY A 53 -55.04 -9.27 -0.65
CA GLY A 53 -54.32 -8.82 0.55
C GLY A 53 -53.63 -7.46 0.39
N ASP A 54 -53.34 -7.06 -0.85
CA ASP A 54 -52.60 -5.84 -1.11
C ASP A 54 -53.56 -4.66 -1.39
N VAL A 55 -53.66 -3.74 -0.42
CA VAL A 55 -54.49 -2.52 -0.49
C VAL A 55 -53.73 -1.29 -0.95
N ASP A 56 -52.44 -1.40 -1.29
CA ASP A 56 -51.57 -0.25 -1.50
C ASP A 56 -51.26 0.04 -2.97
N TYR A 57 -52.28 0.16 -3.84
CA TYR A 57 -52.02 0.87 -5.12
C TYR A 57 -53.27 1.47 -5.77
N LEU A 58 -53.88 2.48 -5.15
CA LEU A 58 -54.83 3.37 -5.86
C LEU A 58 -54.91 4.76 -5.19
N ALA A 59 -53.85 5.56 -5.36
CA ALA A 59 -53.90 6.99 -5.04
C ALA A 59 -53.07 7.83 -6.03
N SER A 60 -53.47 7.83 -7.31
CA SER A 60 -53.04 8.88 -8.24
C SER A 60 -54.07 10.02 -8.26
N SER A 61 -53.55 11.24 -8.10
CA SER A 61 -54.20 12.55 -8.27
C SER A 61 -55.07 13.04 -7.11
N TYR A 62 -54.51 13.88 -6.23
CA TYR A 62 -55.04 15.20 -5.85
C TYR A 62 -54.08 15.87 -4.85
N GLY A 63 -53.53 17.04 -5.22
CA GLY A 63 -53.17 18.15 -4.30
C GLY A 63 -52.16 17.90 -3.19
N TYR A 64 -50.87 18.05 -3.49
CA TYR A 64 -49.78 18.18 -2.51
C TYR A 64 -49.81 19.59 -1.88
N ALA A 65 -50.63 19.80 -0.85
CA ALA A 65 -50.55 20.99 0.01
C ALA A 65 -51.19 20.69 1.37
N GLY A 66 -50.36 20.31 2.35
CA GLY A 66 -50.74 20.25 3.76
C GLY A 66 -50.69 18.84 4.35
N ILE A 67 -49.49 18.28 4.52
CA ILE A 67 -49.27 17.23 5.51
C ILE A 67 -48.92 17.96 6.82
N ASN A 68 -49.95 18.16 7.65
CA ASN A 68 -49.79 18.53 9.05
C ASN A 68 -49.17 17.35 9.82
N ASP A 69 -48.44 17.67 10.88
CA ASP A 69 -47.56 16.87 11.75
C ASP A 69 -48.09 15.53 12.34
N GLY A 70 -49.28 15.07 12.00
CA GLY A 70 -49.90 13.88 12.60
C GLY A 70 -49.41 12.52 12.09
N ALA A 71 -48.43 12.50 11.19
CA ALA A 71 -47.84 11.25 10.66
C ALA A 71 -46.62 10.76 11.45
N TYR A 72 -46.10 11.57 12.38
CA TYR A 72 -44.84 11.32 13.10
C TYR A 72 -45.00 10.64 14.47
N ASP A 73 -46.20 10.64 15.06
CA ASP A 73 -46.46 10.01 16.37
C ASP A 73 -46.50 8.46 16.34
N ASN A 74 -46.18 7.85 15.19
CA ASN A 74 -46.23 6.39 15.00
C ASN A 74 -44.94 5.84 14.37
N LEU A 75 -43.82 6.58 14.45
CA LEU A 75 -42.54 6.07 13.98
C LEU A 75 -42.03 4.95 14.90
N ASP A 76 -41.94 5.23 16.21
CA ASP A 76 -41.54 4.24 17.22
C ASP A 76 -42.43 2.98 17.19
N SER A 77 -43.74 3.14 17.01
CA SER A 77 -44.66 1.99 16.96
C SER A 77 -44.63 1.20 15.64
N LYS A 78 -44.17 1.80 14.53
CA LYS A 78 -43.97 1.07 13.26
C LYS A 78 -42.60 0.39 13.19
N ILE A 79 -41.61 1.01 13.83
CA ILE A 79 -40.29 0.47 14.10
C ILE A 79 -40.40 -0.77 15.00
N GLU A 80 -41.17 -0.70 16.08
CA GLU A 80 -41.50 -1.85 16.94
C GLU A 80 -42.28 -2.96 16.20
N GLN A 81 -42.88 -2.68 15.03
CA GLN A 81 -43.63 -3.66 14.25
C GLN A 81 -42.82 -4.36 13.16
N THR A 82 -41.61 -3.90 12.84
CA THR A 82 -40.82 -4.40 11.69
C THR A 82 -39.42 -4.88 12.07
N ALA A 83 -38.83 -4.37 13.15
CA ALA A 83 -37.61 -4.94 13.70
C ALA A 83 -37.89 -6.29 14.38
N PRO A 84 -37.01 -7.29 14.21
CA PRO A 84 -37.05 -8.49 15.03
C PRO A 84 -37.07 -8.08 16.50
N THR A 85 -38.08 -8.54 17.22
CA THR A 85 -38.15 -8.32 18.66
C THR A 85 -37.01 -9.09 19.34
N ASP A 86 -36.52 -8.60 20.48
CA ASP A 86 -35.55 -9.34 21.31
C ASP A 86 -36.03 -10.77 21.59
N ALA A 87 -37.35 -10.96 21.69
CA ALA A 87 -37.97 -12.27 21.87
C ALA A 87 -37.86 -13.19 20.64
N GLU A 88 -37.92 -12.65 19.41
CA GLU A 88 -37.72 -13.40 18.17
C GLU A 88 -36.25 -13.80 18.01
N VAL A 89 -35.31 -12.90 18.33
CA VAL A 89 -33.87 -13.23 18.32
C VAL A 89 -33.53 -14.26 19.39
N GLU A 90 -34.07 -14.13 20.60
CA GLU A 90 -33.88 -15.11 21.68
C GLU A 90 -34.50 -16.48 21.31
N THR A 91 -35.64 -16.49 20.61
CA THR A 91 -36.26 -17.72 20.11
C THR A 91 -35.41 -18.37 19.03
N ALA A 92 -34.97 -17.61 18.03
CA ALA A 92 -34.13 -18.12 16.94
C ALA A 92 -32.77 -18.65 17.45
N GLN A 93 -32.16 -17.97 18.43
CA GLN A 93 -30.94 -18.47 19.09
C GLN A 93 -31.20 -19.78 19.84
N ALA A 94 -32.34 -19.90 20.54
CA ALA A 94 -32.70 -21.12 21.24
C ALA A 94 -32.98 -22.30 20.27
N GLU A 95 -33.55 -22.02 19.10
CA GLU A 95 -33.78 -23.01 18.03
C GLU A 95 -32.45 -23.46 17.40
N LEU A 96 -31.53 -22.53 17.12
CA LEU A 96 -30.17 -22.81 16.66
C LEU A 96 -29.38 -23.64 17.69
N ASP A 97 -29.42 -23.27 18.96
CA ASP A 97 -28.75 -24.00 20.04
C ASP A 97 -29.31 -25.43 20.15
N ALA A 98 -30.64 -25.59 20.07
CA ALA A 98 -31.28 -26.90 20.12
C ALA A 98 -30.92 -27.78 18.90
N ALA A 99 -30.82 -27.20 17.70
CA ALA A 99 -30.42 -27.92 16.50
C ALA A 99 -28.94 -28.34 16.55
N ASN A 100 -28.06 -27.47 17.02
CA ASN A 100 -26.64 -27.79 17.24
C ASN A 100 -26.46 -28.88 18.31
N ASP A 101 -27.16 -28.78 19.45
CA ASP A 101 -27.11 -29.79 20.51
C ASP A 101 -27.58 -31.16 20.00
N ALA A 102 -28.62 -31.20 19.15
CA ALA A 102 -29.10 -32.43 18.52
C ALA A 102 -28.08 -33.03 17.55
N ALA A 103 -27.47 -32.19 16.69
CA ALA A 103 -26.43 -32.61 15.76
C ALA A 103 -25.19 -33.14 16.49
N ASP A 104 -24.74 -32.46 17.54
CA ASP A 104 -23.60 -32.87 18.36
C ASP A 104 -23.87 -34.18 19.10
N THR A 105 -25.08 -34.36 19.63
CA THR A 105 -25.49 -35.61 20.29
C THR A 105 -25.44 -36.78 19.31
N LEU A 106 -26.06 -36.65 18.14
CA LEU A 106 -26.08 -37.72 17.13
C LEU A 106 -24.69 -38.01 16.54
N ALA A 107 -23.84 -36.99 16.38
CA ALA A 107 -22.45 -37.16 15.96
C ALA A 107 -21.60 -37.88 17.02
N ALA A 108 -21.83 -37.59 18.30
CA ALA A 108 -21.19 -38.29 19.41
C ALA A 108 -21.64 -39.74 19.48
N ASP A 109 -22.94 -40.01 19.32
CA ASP A 109 -23.51 -41.36 19.27
C ASP A 109 -22.96 -42.15 18.08
N GLN A 110 -22.91 -41.56 16.89
CA GLN A 110 -22.27 -42.18 15.72
C GLN A 110 -20.80 -42.52 15.98
N THR A 111 -20.04 -41.60 16.58
CA THR A 111 -18.63 -41.82 16.92
C THR A 111 -18.47 -42.94 17.95
N ALA A 112 -19.37 -43.02 18.94
CA ALA A 112 -19.37 -44.07 19.94
C ALA A 112 -19.67 -45.44 19.31
N VAL A 113 -20.68 -45.53 18.45
CA VAL A 113 -21.02 -46.75 17.73
C VAL A 113 -19.88 -47.19 16.81
N GLU A 114 -19.30 -46.28 16.01
CA GLU A 114 -18.14 -46.59 15.15
C GLU A 114 -16.94 -47.14 15.93
N ALA A 115 -16.69 -46.61 17.14
CA ALA A 115 -15.57 -47.03 17.97
C ALA A 115 -15.71 -48.46 18.53
N THR A 116 -16.93 -48.99 18.54
CA THR A 116 -17.23 -50.36 19.03
C THR A 116 -17.15 -51.41 17.92
N LEU A 117 -17.11 -51.00 16.64
CA LEU A 117 -17.00 -51.94 15.53
C LEU A 117 -15.68 -52.70 15.58
N THR A 118 -15.77 -54.03 15.55
CA THR A 118 -14.62 -54.93 15.53
C THR A 118 -14.12 -55.18 14.11
N ASP A 119 -12.91 -55.74 13.98
CA ASP A 119 -12.38 -56.20 12.68
C ASP A 119 -13.31 -57.23 12.01
N GLU A 120 -14.05 -58.02 12.80
CA GLU A 120 -15.04 -58.99 12.28
C GLU A 120 -16.28 -58.29 11.71
N ASN A 121 -16.77 -57.23 12.36
CA ASN A 121 -17.86 -56.42 11.82
C ASN A 121 -17.43 -55.73 10.52
N LEU A 122 -16.23 -55.14 10.52
CA LEU A 122 -15.69 -54.46 9.34
C LEU A 122 -15.47 -55.42 8.16
N ALA A 123 -15.01 -56.64 8.42
CA ALA A 123 -14.89 -57.68 7.39
C ALA A 123 -16.26 -58.08 6.82
N ALA A 124 -17.29 -58.16 7.65
CA ALA A 124 -18.66 -58.44 7.19
C ALA A 124 -19.22 -57.29 6.34
N PHE A 125 -18.93 -56.02 6.66
CA PHE A 125 -19.26 -54.88 5.80
C PHE A 125 -18.57 -54.96 4.43
N GLU A 126 -17.29 -55.35 4.39
CA GLU A 126 -16.53 -55.52 3.14
C GLU A 126 -17.09 -56.67 2.28
N ASP A 127 -17.58 -57.74 2.91
CA ASP A 127 -18.21 -58.86 2.23
C ASP A 127 -19.56 -58.47 1.60
N VAL A 128 -20.37 -57.67 2.31
CA VAL A 128 -21.61 -57.09 1.75
C VAL A 128 -21.28 -56.19 0.54
N ALA A 129 -20.27 -55.32 0.64
CA ALA A 129 -19.85 -54.48 -0.49
C ALA A 129 -19.41 -55.31 -1.71
N THR A 130 -18.69 -56.40 -1.47
CA THR A 130 -18.16 -57.28 -2.51
C THR A 130 -19.28 -58.05 -3.21
N THR A 131 -20.24 -58.56 -2.44
CA THR A 131 -21.39 -59.31 -2.96
C THR A 131 -22.41 -58.39 -3.65
N GLU A 132 -22.59 -57.16 -3.18
CA GLU A 132 -23.37 -56.11 -3.87
C GLU A 132 -22.79 -55.84 -5.27
N ALA A 133 -21.49 -55.59 -5.37
CA ALA A 133 -20.82 -55.36 -6.65
C ALA A 133 -20.89 -56.58 -7.58
N ALA A 134 -20.86 -57.81 -7.03
CA ALA A 134 -21.03 -59.03 -7.79
C ALA A 134 -22.46 -59.18 -8.34
N LEU A 135 -23.47 -58.81 -7.55
CA LEU A 135 -24.88 -58.79 -7.97
C LEU A 135 -25.10 -57.78 -9.10
N GLU A 136 -24.58 -56.56 -8.97
CA GLU A 136 -24.66 -55.55 -10.04
C GLU A 136 -24.01 -56.04 -11.35
N ALA A 137 -22.83 -56.67 -11.25
CA ALA A 137 -22.15 -57.23 -12.42
C ALA A 137 -22.94 -58.38 -13.07
N ALA A 138 -23.59 -59.24 -12.28
CA ALA A 138 -24.42 -60.32 -12.77
C ALA A 138 -25.68 -59.81 -13.49
N GLN A 139 -26.35 -58.80 -12.91
CA GLN A 139 -27.51 -58.15 -13.52
C GLN A 139 -27.15 -57.47 -14.86
N ALA A 140 -25.99 -56.83 -14.93
CA ALA A 140 -25.50 -56.23 -16.19
C ALA A 140 -25.25 -57.30 -17.26
N ALA A 141 -24.66 -58.45 -16.90
CA ALA A 141 -24.44 -59.57 -17.81
C ALA A 141 -25.76 -60.21 -18.28
N GLU A 142 -26.76 -60.32 -17.41
CA GLU A 142 -28.10 -60.80 -17.77
C GLU A 142 -28.78 -59.88 -18.79
N LEU A 143 -28.66 -58.56 -18.63
CA LEU A 143 -29.20 -57.59 -19.58
C LEU A 143 -28.51 -57.67 -20.95
N GLU A 144 -27.18 -57.84 -20.98
CA GLU A 144 -26.42 -58.02 -22.22
C GLU A 144 -26.81 -59.33 -22.93
N ALA A 145 -26.98 -60.42 -22.18
CA ALA A 145 -27.41 -61.70 -22.73
C ALA A 145 -28.85 -61.66 -23.28
N LEU A 146 -29.76 -60.91 -22.64
CA LEU A 146 -31.12 -60.67 -23.13
C LEU A 146 -31.13 -59.89 -24.45
N ALA A 147 -30.24 -58.88 -24.58
CA ALA A 147 -30.07 -58.15 -25.81
C ALA A 147 -29.58 -59.07 -26.95
N ALA A 148 -28.55 -59.88 -26.68
CA ALA A 148 -28.04 -60.86 -27.64
C ALA A 148 -29.10 -61.89 -28.07
N GLN A 149 -29.94 -62.35 -27.14
CA GLN A 149 -31.07 -63.23 -27.43
C GLN A 149 -32.11 -62.56 -28.34
N THR A 150 -32.40 -61.29 -28.10
CA THR A 150 -33.35 -60.50 -28.92
C THR A 150 -32.83 -60.29 -30.35
N ASP A 151 -31.53 -59.99 -30.48
CA ASP A 151 -30.87 -59.84 -31.77
C ASP A 151 -30.86 -61.17 -32.55
N ALA A 152 -30.54 -62.27 -31.88
CA ALA A 152 -30.56 -63.60 -32.48
C ALA A 152 -31.98 -64.04 -32.89
N GLN A 153 -33.01 -63.69 -32.13
CA GLN A 153 -34.42 -63.94 -32.50
C GLN A 153 -34.80 -63.17 -33.75
N THR A 154 -34.40 -61.89 -33.83
CA THR A 154 -34.66 -61.05 -35.01
C THR A 154 -33.97 -61.60 -36.26
N ALA A 155 -32.72 -62.08 -36.12
CA ALA A 155 -31.99 -62.72 -37.21
C ALA A 155 -32.64 -64.03 -37.66
N PHE A 156 -33.13 -64.84 -36.72
CA PHE A 156 -33.86 -66.07 -37.02
C PHE A 156 -35.17 -65.80 -37.77
N ASP A 157 -35.96 -64.81 -37.34
CA ASP A 157 -37.21 -64.45 -38.00
C ASP A 157 -36.96 -63.94 -39.43
N ALA A 158 -35.93 -63.11 -39.63
CA ALA A 158 -35.53 -62.64 -40.96
C ALA A 158 -35.10 -63.80 -41.88
N ALA A 159 -34.30 -64.75 -41.38
CA ALA A 159 -33.89 -65.91 -42.16
C ALA A 159 -35.06 -66.86 -42.48
N ALA A 160 -36.07 -66.94 -41.60
CA ALA A 160 -37.29 -67.70 -41.84
C ALA A 160 -38.18 -67.05 -42.93
N ASP A 161 -38.26 -65.72 -42.95
CA ASP A 161 -38.93 -64.96 -44.01
C ASP A 161 -38.22 -65.15 -45.36
N ASP A 162 -36.89 -65.04 -45.41
CA ASP A 162 -36.08 -65.28 -46.62
C ASP A 162 -36.28 -66.70 -47.18
N LEU A 163 -36.34 -67.71 -46.30
CA LEU A 163 -36.63 -69.09 -46.70
C LEU A 163 -38.05 -69.24 -47.24
N THR A 164 -39.01 -68.50 -46.69
CA THR A 164 -40.39 -68.48 -47.18
C THR A 164 -40.45 -67.89 -48.59
N ASP A 165 -39.81 -66.74 -48.80
CA ASP A 165 -39.74 -66.07 -50.11
C ASP A 165 -39.03 -66.93 -51.15
N ALA A 166 -37.93 -67.59 -50.78
CA ALA A 166 -37.22 -68.51 -51.66
C ALA A 166 -38.08 -69.74 -52.05
N ASN A 167 -38.90 -70.26 -51.13
CA ASN A 167 -39.84 -71.34 -51.45
C ASN A 167 -40.97 -70.87 -52.39
N VAL A 168 -41.44 -69.63 -52.24
CA VAL A 168 -42.43 -69.03 -53.15
C VAL A 168 -41.83 -68.86 -54.55
N ALA A 169 -40.61 -68.33 -54.64
CA ALA A 169 -39.88 -68.18 -55.91
C ALA A 169 -39.64 -69.53 -56.60
N LEU A 170 -39.26 -70.56 -55.84
CA LEU A 170 -39.12 -71.92 -56.34
C LEU A 170 -40.43 -72.46 -56.93
N GLY A 171 -41.56 -72.26 -56.23
CA GLY A 171 -42.88 -72.65 -56.71
C GLY A 171 -43.30 -71.93 -57.99
N ALA A 172 -42.98 -70.63 -58.11
CA ALA A 172 -43.20 -69.86 -59.34
C ALA A 172 -42.35 -70.40 -60.50
N ALA A 173 -41.04 -70.62 -60.29
CA ALA A 173 -40.15 -71.16 -61.31
C ALA A 173 -40.56 -72.58 -61.78
N GLN A 174 -41.06 -73.41 -60.86
CA GLN A 174 -41.63 -74.73 -61.21
C GLN A 174 -42.88 -74.61 -62.09
N THR A 175 -43.73 -73.62 -61.83
CA THR A 175 -44.93 -73.33 -62.63
C THR A 175 -44.52 -72.83 -64.01
N ASP A 176 -43.59 -71.89 -64.09
CA ASP A 176 -43.09 -71.35 -65.36
C ASP A 176 -42.44 -72.44 -66.23
N LEU A 177 -41.68 -73.36 -65.63
CA LEU A 177 -41.10 -74.51 -66.34
C LEU A 177 -42.18 -75.46 -66.87
N ALA A 178 -43.25 -75.69 -66.10
CA ALA A 178 -44.38 -76.51 -66.55
C ALA A 178 -45.13 -75.85 -67.71
N ASP A 179 -45.42 -74.55 -67.62
CA ASP A 179 -46.08 -73.77 -68.67
C ASP A 179 -45.21 -73.72 -69.95
N ALA A 180 -43.89 -73.55 -69.81
CA ALA A 180 -42.96 -73.60 -70.93
C ALA A 180 -42.91 -74.99 -71.58
N GLN A 181 -43.00 -76.07 -70.79
CA GLN A 181 -43.06 -77.44 -71.29
C GLN A 181 -44.38 -77.70 -72.06
N ASP A 182 -45.52 -77.20 -71.55
CA ASP A 182 -46.81 -77.27 -72.25
C ASP A 182 -46.79 -76.48 -73.57
N ALA A 183 -46.09 -75.34 -73.60
CA ALA A 183 -45.88 -74.55 -74.81
C ALA A 183 -45.01 -75.29 -75.85
N VAL A 184 -43.94 -75.97 -75.41
CA VAL A 184 -43.11 -76.83 -76.27
C VAL A 184 -43.96 -77.96 -76.86
N ASP A 185 -44.75 -78.65 -76.05
CA ASP A 185 -45.61 -79.75 -76.53
C ASP A 185 -46.64 -79.26 -77.56
N THR A 186 -47.22 -78.08 -77.34
CA THR A 186 -48.15 -77.44 -78.28
C THR A 186 -47.45 -77.03 -79.58
N ALA A 187 -46.29 -76.38 -79.51
CA ALA A 187 -45.52 -75.96 -80.67
C ALA A 187 -45.03 -77.16 -81.50
N GLN A 188 -44.60 -78.24 -80.83
CA GLN A 188 -44.19 -79.50 -81.45
C GLN A 188 -45.35 -80.13 -82.22
N ALA A 189 -46.53 -80.25 -81.61
CA ALA A 189 -47.72 -80.79 -82.27
C ALA A 189 -48.11 -79.98 -83.52
N ASN A 190 -48.00 -78.65 -83.47
CA ASN A 190 -48.27 -77.76 -84.61
C ASN A 190 -47.23 -77.94 -85.75
N TYR A 191 -45.95 -78.10 -85.40
CA TYR A 191 -44.89 -78.37 -86.38
C TYR A 191 -45.07 -79.73 -87.06
N ASP A 192 -45.39 -80.78 -86.29
CA ASP A 192 -45.64 -82.12 -86.80
C ASP A 192 -46.86 -82.17 -87.72
N ALA A 193 -47.92 -81.41 -87.39
CA ALA A 193 -49.10 -81.27 -88.23
C ALA A 193 -48.81 -80.49 -89.52
N ASN A 194 -47.92 -79.49 -89.48
CA ASN A 194 -47.61 -78.63 -90.63
C ASN A 194 -46.20 -78.03 -90.54
N GLN A 195 -45.25 -78.61 -91.28
CA GLN A 195 -43.81 -78.31 -91.23
C GLN A 195 -43.44 -77.01 -91.96
N THR A 196 -44.11 -75.91 -91.63
CA THR A 196 -43.77 -74.58 -92.13
C THR A 196 -42.58 -73.99 -91.37
N THR A 197 -41.84 -73.09 -92.01
CA THR A 197 -40.76 -72.33 -91.35
C THR A 197 -41.27 -71.54 -90.13
N ALA A 198 -42.52 -71.07 -90.15
CA ALA A 198 -43.13 -70.38 -89.01
C ALA A 198 -43.33 -71.31 -87.81
N ASN A 199 -43.81 -72.54 -88.03
CA ASN A 199 -43.98 -73.51 -86.94
C ASN A 199 -42.63 -74.02 -86.41
N LEU A 200 -41.60 -74.14 -87.25
CA LEU A 200 -40.25 -74.44 -86.79
C LEU A 200 -39.67 -73.32 -85.92
N ALA A 201 -39.89 -72.06 -86.29
CA ALA A 201 -39.47 -70.92 -85.49
C ALA A 201 -40.18 -70.91 -84.12
N ALA A 202 -41.50 -71.09 -84.09
CA ALA A 202 -42.27 -71.17 -82.83
C ALA A 202 -41.81 -72.31 -81.92
N LEU A 203 -41.44 -73.47 -82.48
CA LEU A 203 -40.86 -74.57 -81.72
C LEU A 203 -39.48 -74.22 -81.14
N ASN A 204 -38.61 -73.57 -81.92
CA ASN A 204 -37.30 -73.13 -81.44
C ASN A 204 -37.43 -72.07 -80.34
N ASP A 205 -38.38 -71.14 -80.48
CA ASP A 205 -38.67 -70.11 -79.47
C ASP A 205 -39.17 -70.77 -78.17
N ALA A 206 -40.14 -71.69 -78.24
CA ALA A 206 -40.62 -72.42 -77.06
C ALA A 206 -39.53 -73.27 -76.39
N LEU A 207 -38.61 -73.88 -77.17
CA LEU A 207 -37.47 -74.61 -76.63
C LEU A 207 -36.47 -73.69 -75.92
N ALA A 208 -36.30 -72.46 -76.40
CA ALA A 208 -35.48 -71.44 -75.74
C ALA A 208 -36.15 -70.97 -74.44
N ASP A 209 -37.45 -70.66 -74.46
CA ASP A 209 -38.21 -70.27 -73.28
C ASP A 209 -38.15 -71.35 -72.18
N ARG A 210 -38.25 -72.63 -72.55
CA ARG A 210 -38.07 -73.74 -71.59
C ARG A 210 -36.66 -73.80 -71.02
N ALA A 211 -35.63 -73.54 -71.83
CA ALA A 211 -34.25 -73.52 -71.35
C ALA A 211 -34.04 -72.36 -70.35
N ASP A 212 -34.61 -71.20 -70.62
CA ASP A 212 -34.59 -70.04 -69.72
C ASP A 212 -35.36 -70.32 -68.43
N ALA A 213 -36.53 -70.97 -68.50
CA ALA A 213 -37.30 -71.39 -67.34
C ALA A 213 -36.55 -72.43 -66.49
N GLN A 214 -35.80 -73.35 -67.11
CA GLN A 214 -34.95 -74.30 -66.38
C GLN A 214 -33.80 -73.58 -65.65
N LEU A 215 -33.16 -72.60 -66.29
CA LEU A 215 -32.12 -71.80 -65.62
C LEU A 215 -32.70 -70.99 -64.44
N ALA A 216 -33.91 -70.46 -64.58
CA ALA A 216 -34.61 -69.79 -63.49
C ALA A 216 -34.95 -70.75 -62.33
N LEU A 217 -35.34 -71.99 -62.64
CA LEU A 217 -35.56 -73.02 -61.63
C LEU A 217 -34.27 -73.37 -60.88
N ASP A 218 -33.18 -73.60 -61.60
CA ASP A 218 -31.88 -73.92 -61.01
C ASP A 218 -31.38 -72.78 -60.09
N ALA A 219 -31.62 -71.53 -60.50
CA ALA A 219 -31.32 -70.35 -59.67
C ALA A 219 -32.19 -70.31 -58.40
N ALA A 220 -33.50 -70.52 -58.52
CA ALA A 220 -34.39 -70.56 -57.36
C ALA A 220 -34.09 -71.72 -56.40
N GLU A 221 -33.62 -72.87 -56.90
CA GLU A 221 -33.15 -73.98 -56.06
C GLU A 221 -31.88 -73.61 -55.28
N ALA A 222 -30.95 -72.88 -55.90
CA ALA A 222 -29.75 -72.37 -55.24
C ALA A 222 -30.11 -71.32 -54.16
N ASP A 223 -30.95 -70.35 -54.49
CA ASP A 223 -31.40 -69.32 -53.54
C ASP A 223 -32.10 -69.96 -52.32
N ARG A 224 -32.94 -70.98 -52.54
CA ARG A 224 -33.57 -71.73 -51.44
C ARG A 224 -32.54 -72.47 -50.58
N ALA A 225 -31.51 -73.06 -51.19
CA ALA A 225 -30.47 -73.76 -50.45
C ALA A 225 -29.67 -72.79 -49.56
N ASP A 226 -29.35 -71.60 -50.07
CA ASP A 226 -28.66 -70.54 -49.33
C ASP A 226 -29.55 -69.99 -48.19
N ALA A 227 -30.84 -69.73 -48.45
CA ALA A 227 -31.79 -69.29 -47.42
C ALA A 227 -31.97 -70.36 -46.32
N LEU A 228 -32.00 -71.64 -46.68
CA LEU A 228 -32.07 -72.74 -45.70
C LEU A 228 -30.79 -72.83 -44.84
N ALA A 229 -29.62 -72.60 -45.43
CA ALA A 229 -28.37 -72.55 -44.67
C ALA A 229 -28.39 -71.39 -43.65
N LEU A 230 -28.78 -70.18 -44.09
CA LEU A 230 -28.94 -69.01 -43.21
C LEU A 230 -29.93 -69.27 -42.07
N ALA A 231 -31.07 -69.89 -42.36
CA ALA A 231 -32.06 -70.23 -41.34
C ALA A 231 -31.54 -71.23 -40.30
N ASN A 232 -30.72 -72.21 -40.71
CA ASN A 232 -30.10 -73.15 -39.77
C ASN A 232 -29.02 -72.50 -38.90
N ASP A 233 -28.20 -71.62 -39.48
CA ASP A 233 -27.17 -70.87 -38.75
C ASP A 233 -27.83 -69.93 -37.72
N ALA A 234 -28.85 -69.16 -38.12
CA ALA A 234 -29.59 -68.28 -37.22
C ALA A 234 -30.30 -69.05 -36.09
N ALA A 235 -30.80 -70.27 -36.36
CA ALA A 235 -31.39 -71.13 -35.34
C ALA A 235 -30.35 -71.61 -34.30
N ALA A 236 -29.13 -71.89 -34.75
CA ALA A 236 -28.02 -72.26 -33.87
C ALA A 236 -27.60 -71.07 -32.99
N ASP A 237 -27.51 -69.87 -33.57
CA ASP A 237 -27.18 -68.63 -32.85
C ASP A 237 -28.25 -68.29 -31.81
N LEU A 238 -29.55 -68.40 -32.16
CA LEU A 238 -30.65 -68.21 -31.21
C LEU A 238 -30.56 -69.21 -30.03
N THR A 239 -30.24 -70.47 -30.31
CA THR A 239 -30.06 -71.49 -29.27
C THR A 239 -28.89 -71.15 -28.36
N ALA A 240 -27.77 -70.67 -28.91
CA ALA A 240 -26.60 -70.27 -28.14
C ALA A 240 -26.89 -69.03 -27.27
N ALA A 241 -27.59 -68.03 -27.82
CA ALA A 241 -27.97 -66.83 -27.10
C ALA A 241 -28.96 -67.13 -25.96
N GLN A 242 -29.91 -68.04 -26.17
CA GLN A 242 -30.82 -68.53 -25.13
C GLN A 242 -30.08 -69.22 -23.98
N ALA A 243 -29.07 -70.03 -24.30
CA ALA A 243 -28.23 -70.69 -23.29
C ALA A 243 -27.44 -69.65 -22.47
N ALA A 244 -26.83 -68.67 -23.13
CA ALA A 244 -26.11 -67.58 -22.47
C ALA A 244 -27.02 -66.76 -21.54
N PHE A 245 -28.25 -66.46 -21.98
CA PHE A 245 -29.24 -65.78 -21.13
C PHE A 245 -29.59 -66.60 -19.88
N ASN A 246 -29.85 -67.90 -20.04
CA ASN A 246 -30.17 -68.76 -18.90
C ASN A 246 -29.00 -68.87 -17.90
N ASP A 247 -27.77 -68.95 -18.40
CA ASP A 247 -26.57 -68.98 -17.56
C ASP A 247 -26.38 -67.65 -16.81
N ALA A 248 -26.61 -66.52 -17.47
CA ALA A 248 -26.54 -65.19 -16.85
C ALA A 248 -27.64 -64.99 -15.79
N ALA A 249 -28.88 -65.38 -16.06
CA ALA A 249 -29.96 -65.34 -15.09
C ALA A 249 -29.67 -66.23 -13.86
N ALA A 250 -29.09 -67.42 -14.06
CA ALA A 250 -28.66 -68.27 -12.96
C ALA A 250 -27.53 -67.63 -12.13
N ALA A 251 -26.61 -66.91 -12.77
CA ALA A 251 -25.56 -66.16 -12.08
C ALA A 251 -26.13 -64.98 -11.26
N THR A 252 -27.15 -64.26 -11.77
CA THR A 252 -27.86 -63.21 -11.01
C THR A 252 -28.51 -63.78 -9.76
N VAL A 253 -29.20 -64.92 -9.87
CA VAL A 253 -29.82 -65.58 -8.72
C VAL A 253 -28.76 -65.97 -7.68
N ALA A 254 -27.66 -66.58 -8.11
CA ALA A 254 -26.57 -66.95 -7.21
C ALA A 254 -25.94 -65.74 -6.51
N ALA A 255 -25.68 -64.65 -7.24
CA ALA A 255 -25.14 -63.42 -6.67
C ALA A 255 -26.12 -62.75 -5.68
N ASN A 256 -27.42 -62.84 -5.93
CA ASN A 256 -28.45 -62.31 -5.02
C ASN A 256 -28.54 -63.15 -3.74
N ASP A 257 -28.42 -64.47 -3.84
CA ASP A 257 -28.34 -65.35 -2.67
C ASP A 257 -27.08 -65.05 -1.85
N ASP A 258 -25.92 -64.92 -2.51
CA ASP A 258 -24.65 -64.55 -1.85
C ASP A 258 -24.75 -63.19 -1.13
N PHE A 259 -25.38 -62.18 -1.75
CA PHE A 259 -25.62 -60.87 -1.13
C PHE A 259 -26.57 -60.97 0.08
N SER A 260 -27.64 -61.76 -0.02
CA SER A 260 -28.55 -62.00 1.11
C SER A 260 -27.86 -62.74 2.27
N ASP A 261 -26.98 -63.68 1.97
CA ASP A 261 -26.18 -64.40 2.96
C ASP A 261 -25.17 -63.45 3.64
N ALA A 262 -24.51 -62.57 2.87
CA ALA A 262 -23.59 -61.55 3.41
C ALA A 262 -24.31 -60.56 4.34
N LEU A 263 -25.52 -60.10 3.98
CA LEU A 263 -26.35 -59.27 4.85
C LEU A 263 -26.72 -59.99 6.15
N THR A 264 -27.12 -61.25 6.07
CA THR A 264 -27.44 -62.06 7.26
C THR A 264 -26.21 -62.28 8.14
N ALA A 265 -25.04 -62.46 7.54
CA ALA A 265 -23.76 -62.58 8.24
C ALA A 265 -23.37 -61.26 8.92
N LEU A 266 -23.59 -60.12 8.27
CA LEU A 266 -23.40 -58.79 8.84
C LEU A 266 -24.30 -58.58 10.06
N ASP A 267 -25.60 -58.82 9.94
CA ASP A 267 -26.54 -58.69 11.06
C ASP A 267 -26.16 -59.61 12.23
N THR A 268 -25.75 -60.85 11.93
CA THR A 268 -25.28 -61.80 12.95
C THR A 268 -24.00 -61.29 13.63
N SER A 269 -23.05 -60.77 12.85
CA SER A 269 -21.79 -60.21 13.34
C SER A 269 -22.03 -59.02 14.26
N LEU A 270 -22.88 -58.08 13.83
CA LEU A 270 -23.29 -56.90 14.61
C LEU A 270 -23.99 -57.31 15.90
N ALA A 271 -24.99 -58.18 15.83
CA ALA A 271 -25.74 -58.65 17.00
C ALA A 271 -24.88 -59.44 18.01
N SER A 272 -23.78 -60.05 17.56
CA SER A 272 -22.84 -60.77 18.43
C SER A 272 -21.86 -59.86 19.17
N ASN A 273 -21.68 -58.61 18.71
CA ASN A 273 -20.81 -57.63 19.33
C ASN A 273 -21.58 -56.86 20.42
N THR A 274 -21.41 -57.25 21.68
CA THR A 274 -22.12 -56.64 22.80
C THR A 274 -21.82 -55.16 22.98
N ASP A 275 -20.58 -54.72 22.71
CA ASP A 275 -20.19 -53.31 22.86
C ASP A 275 -20.92 -52.46 21.80
N PHE A 276 -21.07 -52.99 20.58
CA PHE A 276 -21.89 -52.36 19.54
C PHE A 276 -23.37 -52.33 19.89
N VAL A 277 -23.93 -53.46 20.33
CA VAL A 277 -25.35 -53.57 20.72
C VAL A 277 -25.69 -52.56 21.80
N ASP A 278 -24.84 -52.43 22.82
CA ASP A 278 -25.03 -51.46 23.90
C ASP A 278 -24.94 -50.03 23.36
N ALA A 279 -23.90 -49.69 22.59
CA ALA A 279 -23.71 -48.34 22.06
C ALA A 279 -24.85 -47.88 21.12
N ILE A 280 -25.32 -48.75 20.22
CA ILE A 280 -26.38 -48.40 19.26
C ILE A 280 -27.77 -48.36 19.91
N THR A 281 -28.00 -49.18 20.93
CA THR A 281 -29.25 -49.16 21.70
C THR A 281 -29.29 -47.94 22.65
N ASP A 282 -28.15 -47.56 23.24
CA ASP A 282 -28.02 -46.34 24.04
C ASP A 282 -28.30 -45.09 23.19
N ALA A 283 -27.91 -45.10 21.91
CA ALA A 283 -28.27 -44.09 20.91
C ALA A 283 -29.75 -44.15 20.47
N GLY A 284 -30.52 -45.16 20.89
CA GLY A 284 -31.96 -45.30 20.59
C GLY A 284 -32.30 -46.06 19.31
N TYR A 285 -31.34 -46.73 18.68
CA TYR A 285 -31.51 -47.44 17.40
C TYR A 285 -31.49 -48.97 17.57
N THR A 286 -31.95 -49.70 16.55
CA THR A 286 -31.91 -51.16 16.53
C THR A 286 -30.48 -51.67 16.32
N ALA A 287 -30.11 -52.77 16.97
CA ALA A 287 -28.75 -53.33 16.86
C ALA A 287 -28.57 -54.23 15.63
N ASP A 288 -28.83 -53.67 14.45
CA ASP A 288 -28.72 -54.29 13.14
C ASP A 288 -28.21 -53.28 12.10
N ALA A 289 -27.99 -53.73 10.85
CA ALA A 289 -27.55 -52.83 9.78
C ALA A 289 -28.55 -51.68 9.52
N SER A 290 -29.85 -51.92 9.74
CA SER A 290 -30.90 -50.91 9.56
C SER A 290 -30.80 -49.79 10.61
N GLY A 291 -30.51 -50.12 11.86
CA GLY A 291 -30.34 -49.13 12.92
C GLY A 291 -29.12 -48.25 12.71
N LEU A 292 -28.01 -48.82 12.19
CA LEU A 292 -26.83 -48.05 11.80
C LEU A 292 -27.14 -47.03 10.71
N ASN A 293 -27.87 -47.46 9.68
CA ASN A 293 -28.29 -46.59 8.59
C ASN A 293 -29.22 -45.48 9.10
N THR A 294 -30.14 -45.80 10.02
CA THR A 294 -31.05 -44.80 10.60
C THR A 294 -30.29 -43.76 11.43
N LEU A 295 -29.36 -44.18 12.30
CA LEU A 295 -28.47 -43.28 13.05
C LEU A 295 -27.68 -42.36 12.12
N SER A 296 -27.10 -42.91 11.05
CA SER A 296 -26.35 -42.11 10.08
C SER A 296 -27.22 -41.07 9.36
N ASN A 297 -28.45 -41.44 8.96
CA ASN A 297 -29.35 -40.53 8.28
C ASN A 297 -29.87 -39.43 9.21
N ASP A 298 -30.21 -39.78 10.45
CA ASP A 298 -30.65 -38.82 11.46
C ASP A 298 -29.52 -37.84 11.82
N ALA A 299 -28.28 -38.31 11.94
CA ALA A 299 -27.12 -37.46 12.19
C ALA A 299 -26.91 -36.43 11.06
N VAL A 300 -27.05 -36.86 9.79
CA VAL A 300 -26.97 -35.95 8.64
C VAL A 300 -28.13 -34.94 8.66
N ALA A 301 -29.37 -35.41 8.88
CA ALA A 301 -30.54 -34.54 8.92
C ALA A 301 -30.45 -33.49 10.04
N ALA A 302 -29.92 -33.86 11.22
CA ALA A 302 -29.71 -32.94 12.33
C ALA A 302 -28.62 -31.89 12.00
N ALA A 303 -27.52 -32.30 11.36
CA ALA A 303 -26.49 -31.38 10.91
C ALA A 303 -27.02 -30.39 9.86
N ASP A 304 -27.80 -30.87 8.89
CA ASP A 304 -28.45 -30.02 7.87
C ASP A 304 -29.44 -29.04 8.51
N GLN A 305 -30.23 -29.48 9.50
CA GLN A 305 -31.13 -28.60 10.24
C GLN A 305 -30.37 -27.49 10.97
N ALA A 306 -29.26 -27.81 11.64
CA ALA A 306 -28.43 -26.82 12.32
C ALA A 306 -27.88 -25.75 11.37
N VAL A 307 -27.52 -26.13 10.14
CA VAL A 307 -27.09 -25.19 9.09
C VAL A 307 -28.24 -24.27 8.66
N VAL A 308 -29.46 -24.80 8.52
CA VAL A 308 -30.65 -24.00 8.19
C VAL A 308 -30.95 -22.99 9.29
N GLU A 309 -30.94 -23.41 10.56
CA GLU A 309 -31.17 -22.51 11.69
C GLU A 309 -30.10 -21.43 11.79
N GLN A 310 -28.83 -21.76 11.51
CA GLN A 310 -27.75 -20.77 11.51
C GLN A 310 -27.97 -19.70 10.46
N ALA A 311 -28.38 -20.11 9.25
CA ALA A 311 -28.68 -19.16 8.17
C ALA A 311 -29.87 -18.25 8.50
N GLN A 312 -30.89 -18.77 9.19
CA GLN A 312 -32.03 -17.97 9.64
C GLN A 312 -31.63 -16.98 10.74
N PHE A 313 -30.82 -17.42 11.71
CA PHE A 313 -30.28 -16.56 12.76
C PHE A 313 -29.41 -15.44 12.19
N ASP A 314 -28.48 -15.76 11.29
CA ASP A 314 -27.60 -14.76 10.65
C ASP A 314 -28.41 -13.71 9.87
N ALA A 315 -29.46 -14.13 9.15
CA ALA A 315 -30.35 -13.21 8.45
C ALA A 315 -31.09 -12.26 9.41
N LEU A 316 -31.48 -12.76 10.59
CA LEU A 316 -32.16 -11.97 11.63
C LEU A 316 -31.21 -10.99 12.34
N ASP A 317 -29.98 -11.41 12.62
CA ASP A 317 -28.93 -10.57 13.20
C ASP A 317 -28.51 -9.45 12.22
N ASP A 318 -28.32 -9.77 10.94
CA ASP A 318 -28.00 -8.79 9.90
C ASP A 318 -29.11 -7.74 9.74
N ALA A 319 -30.37 -8.16 9.79
CA ALA A 319 -31.52 -7.24 9.76
C ALA A 319 -31.52 -6.32 11.00
N THR A 320 -31.29 -6.87 12.18
CA THR A 320 -31.24 -6.12 13.45
C THR A 320 -30.09 -5.10 13.47
N ASN A 321 -28.90 -5.49 13.02
CA ASN A 321 -27.73 -4.62 12.96
C ASN A 321 -27.86 -3.52 11.89
N THR A 322 -28.48 -3.83 10.76
CA THR A 322 -28.78 -2.84 9.71
C THR A 322 -29.77 -1.79 10.23
N TYR A 323 -30.79 -2.24 10.95
CA TYR A 323 -31.79 -1.38 11.57
C TYR A 323 -31.19 -0.42 12.61
N ALA A 324 -30.38 -0.94 13.55
CA ALA A 324 -29.70 -0.12 14.55
C ALA A 324 -28.78 0.95 13.91
N ARG A 325 -28.05 0.56 12.86
CA ARG A 325 -27.18 1.50 12.12
C ARG A 325 -27.99 2.57 11.38
N ALA A 326 -29.14 2.22 10.81
CA ALA A 326 -30.02 3.18 10.17
C ALA A 326 -30.51 4.25 11.16
N GLN A 327 -30.90 3.85 12.39
CA GLN A 327 -31.25 4.82 13.44
C GLN A 327 -30.09 5.73 13.83
N ASP A 328 -28.90 5.17 14.10
CA ASP A 328 -27.72 5.93 14.54
C ASP A 328 -27.28 7.00 13.54
N VAL A 329 -27.53 6.77 12.24
CA VAL A 329 -27.20 7.72 11.18
C VAL A 329 -28.33 8.69 10.91
N LEU A 330 -29.56 8.18 10.75
CA LEU A 330 -30.67 8.98 10.28
C LEU A 330 -31.20 9.95 11.35
N VAL A 331 -31.18 9.56 12.64
CA VAL A 331 -31.67 10.42 13.72
C VAL A 331 -30.81 11.70 13.87
N PRO A 332 -29.47 11.63 14.00
CA PRO A 332 -28.64 12.84 14.01
C PRO A 332 -28.71 13.63 12.69
N ALA A 333 -28.83 12.94 11.55
CA ALA A 333 -28.94 13.60 10.25
C ALA A 333 -30.26 14.37 10.08
N ALA A 334 -31.36 13.93 10.72
CA ALA A 334 -32.65 14.62 10.71
C ALA A 334 -32.61 15.97 11.46
N GLU A 335 -31.65 16.14 12.37
CA GLU A 335 -31.39 17.39 13.11
C GLU A 335 -30.30 18.26 12.43
N ASN A 336 -29.78 17.86 11.28
CA ASN A 336 -28.70 18.57 10.59
C ASN A 336 -29.14 19.99 10.18
N GLN A 337 -28.24 20.96 10.30
CA GLN A 337 -28.54 22.36 9.96
C GLN A 337 -28.78 22.58 8.46
N ASN A 338 -28.28 21.69 7.61
CA ASN A 338 -28.58 21.70 6.19
C ASN A 338 -29.99 21.11 5.95
N PRO A 339 -30.96 21.94 5.50
CA PRO A 339 -32.35 21.51 5.39
C PRO A 339 -32.56 20.40 4.35
N ALA A 340 -31.66 20.23 3.38
CA ALA A 340 -31.74 19.15 2.41
C ALA A 340 -31.33 17.80 3.03
N ILE A 341 -30.30 17.78 3.87
CA ILE A 341 -29.85 16.58 4.60
C ILE A 341 -30.90 16.18 5.62
N ALA A 342 -31.40 17.15 6.40
CA ALA A 342 -32.48 16.92 7.36
C ALA A 342 -33.75 16.39 6.70
N ALA A 343 -34.20 17.00 5.60
CA ALA A 343 -35.39 16.55 4.89
C ALA A 343 -35.22 15.16 4.24
N ALA A 344 -34.03 14.86 3.69
CA ALA A 344 -33.75 13.55 3.12
C ALA A 344 -33.69 12.46 4.21
N SER A 345 -33.07 12.76 5.35
CA SER A 345 -33.03 11.85 6.49
C SER A 345 -34.42 11.59 7.08
N GLN A 346 -35.24 12.64 7.22
CA GLN A 346 -36.63 12.52 7.69
C GLN A 346 -37.51 11.73 6.72
N ALA A 347 -37.29 11.88 5.41
CA ALA A 347 -38.01 11.10 4.41
C ALA A 347 -37.66 9.60 4.48
N LEU A 348 -36.40 9.27 4.73
CA LEU A 348 -35.94 7.89 4.93
C LEU A 348 -36.46 7.30 6.25
N LEU A 349 -36.41 8.05 7.36
CA LEU A 349 -37.02 7.64 8.64
C LEU A 349 -38.52 7.32 8.54
N GLY A 350 -39.22 7.93 7.58
CA GLY A 350 -40.66 7.71 7.35
C GLY A 350 -41.01 6.64 6.31
N ASP A 351 -40.03 6.10 5.57
CA ASP A 351 -40.25 5.05 4.55
C ASP A 351 -39.90 3.67 5.14
N PRO A 352 -40.84 2.73 5.25
CA PRO A 352 -40.58 1.39 5.78
C PRO A 352 -39.59 0.56 4.93
N ARG A 353 -39.22 1.03 3.73
CA ARG A 353 -38.18 0.40 2.89
C ARG A 353 -36.79 0.98 3.10
N ALA A 354 -36.65 2.05 3.88
CA ALA A 354 -35.33 2.61 4.20
C ALA A 354 -34.46 1.61 5.00
N ASP A 355 -35.10 0.64 5.65
CA ASP A 355 -34.44 -0.44 6.38
C ASP A 355 -33.82 -1.50 5.46
N GLU A 356 -34.22 -1.54 4.18
CA GLU A 356 -33.69 -2.49 3.18
C GLU A 356 -32.49 -1.93 2.40
N THR A 357 -32.25 -0.61 2.44
CA THR A 357 -31.33 0.07 1.53
C THR A 357 -30.18 0.75 2.26
N ASN A 358 -29.23 -0.05 2.73
CA ASN A 358 -27.97 0.43 3.34
C ASN A 358 -27.27 1.57 2.55
N ALA A 359 -27.36 1.54 1.21
CA ALA A 359 -26.75 2.55 0.36
C ALA A 359 -27.26 3.98 0.61
N GLU A 360 -28.53 4.16 0.94
CA GLU A 360 -29.13 5.48 1.14
C GLU A 360 -28.73 6.06 2.50
N VAL A 361 -28.66 5.22 3.54
CA VAL A 361 -28.13 5.57 4.86
C VAL A 361 -26.66 5.99 4.77
N GLU A 362 -25.82 5.26 4.04
CA GLU A 362 -24.41 5.61 3.84
C GLU A 362 -24.23 6.95 3.11
N VAL A 363 -25.07 7.25 2.13
CA VAL A 363 -25.05 8.54 1.42
C VAL A 363 -25.40 9.68 2.37
N ILE A 364 -26.40 9.51 3.24
CA ILE A 364 -26.75 10.53 4.25
C ILE A 364 -25.60 10.76 5.24
N ALA A 365 -24.96 9.68 5.73
CA ALA A 365 -23.80 9.80 6.62
C ALA A 365 -22.66 10.63 5.98
N ALA A 366 -22.34 10.35 4.70
CA ALA A 366 -21.32 11.10 3.97
C ALA A 366 -21.70 12.58 3.76
N LEU A 367 -22.98 12.87 3.54
CA LEU A 367 -23.45 14.24 3.41
C LEU A 367 -23.35 15.01 4.73
N VAL A 368 -23.64 14.38 5.87
CA VAL A 368 -23.46 14.97 7.21
C VAL A 368 -21.99 15.34 7.46
N ASP A 369 -21.03 14.42 7.22
CA ASP A 369 -19.59 14.71 7.34
C ASP A 369 -19.16 15.90 6.46
N HIS A 370 -19.63 15.91 5.21
CA HIS A 370 -19.30 16.98 4.29
C HIS A 370 -19.82 18.35 4.77
N GLU A 371 -21.02 18.41 5.37
CA GLU A 371 -21.59 19.64 5.92
C GLU A 371 -20.77 20.17 7.11
N GLU A 372 -20.32 19.31 8.01
CA GLU A 372 -19.45 19.70 9.13
C GLU A 372 -18.12 20.29 8.64
N ARG A 373 -17.52 19.66 7.63
CA ARG A 373 -16.27 20.14 7.00
C ARG A 373 -16.46 21.47 6.27
N ILE A 374 -17.60 21.66 5.58
CA ILE A 374 -17.94 22.94 4.93
C ILE A 374 -18.11 24.05 5.98
N THR A 375 -18.80 23.75 7.08
CA THR A 375 -19.00 24.70 8.18
C THR A 375 -17.66 25.12 8.79
N THR A 376 -16.79 24.15 9.08
CA THR A 376 -15.44 24.41 9.62
C THR A 376 -14.60 25.26 8.66
N ASN A 377 -14.55 24.88 7.37
CA ASN A 377 -13.81 25.62 6.36
C ASN A 377 -14.33 27.06 6.21
N THR A 378 -15.64 27.28 6.35
CA THR A 378 -16.25 28.62 6.29
C THR A 378 -15.76 29.50 7.45
N ALA A 379 -15.68 28.95 8.67
CA ALA A 379 -15.14 29.66 9.84
C ALA A 379 -13.65 29.98 9.71
N ASP A 380 -12.85 29.03 9.19
CA ASP A 380 -11.42 29.22 8.95
C ASP A 380 -11.15 30.31 7.90
N ILE A 381 -11.94 30.35 6.82
CA ILE A 381 -11.85 31.40 5.80
C ILE A 381 -12.16 32.77 6.41
N ALA A 382 -13.19 32.88 7.26
CA ALA A 382 -13.52 34.13 7.94
C ALA A 382 -12.37 34.60 8.86
N THR A 383 -11.74 33.68 9.59
CA THR A 383 -10.56 33.95 10.42
C THR A 383 -9.36 34.43 9.59
N ASN A 384 -9.08 33.76 8.47
CA ASN A 384 -8.01 34.15 7.56
C ASN A 384 -8.26 35.53 6.95
N ALA A 385 -9.50 35.85 6.58
CA ALA A 385 -9.88 37.17 6.08
C ALA A 385 -9.60 38.27 7.12
N ALA A 386 -9.92 38.04 8.40
CA ALA A 386 -9.60 38.96 9.49
C ALA A 386 -8.09 39.16 9.66
N ASN A 387 -7.31 38.06 9.68
CA ASN A 387 -5.85 38.12 9.78
C ASN A 387 -5.20 38.90 8.61
N ILE A 388 -5.72 38.75 7.39
CA ILE A 388 -5.26 39.49 6.22
C ILE A 388 -5.54 40.99 6.38
N ALA A 389 -6.72 41.37 6.88
CA ALA A 389 -7.07 42.76 7.15
C ALA A 389 -6.12 43.39 8.21
N ASP A 390 -5.86 42.67 9.31
CA ASP A 390 -4.94 43.12 10.36
C ASP A 390 -3.50 43.27 9.85
N ASN A 391 -3.02 42.29 9.07
CA ASN A 391 -1.68 42.36 8.47
C ASN A 391 -1.58 43.53 7.48
N SER A 392 -2.64 43.79 6.70
CA SER A 392 -2.69 44.94 5.78
C SER A 392 -2.58 46.27 6.54
N ALA A 393 -3.31 46.42 7.65
CA ALA A 393 -3.23 47.61 8.49
C ALA A 393 -1.81 47.79 9.10
N ARG A 394 -1.19 46.70 9.55
CA ARG A 394 0.20 46.73 10.06
C ARG A 394 1.21 47.14 8.99
N ILE A 395 1.03 46.69 7.75
CA ILE A 395 1.87 47.08 6.62
C ILE A 395 1.75 48.58 6.36
N THR A 396 0.53 49.14 6.32
CA THR A 396 0.34 50.60 6.15
C THR A 396 1.09 51.41 7.20
N VAL A 397 1.03 51.01 8.48
CA VAL A 397 1.75 51.70 9.57
C VAL A 397 3.27 51.61 9.39
N VAL A 398 3.78 50.46 8.94
CA VAL A 398 5.22 50.29 8.66
C VAL A 398 5.65 51.17 7.48
N GLU A 399 4.85 51.25 6.42
CA GLU A 399 5.12 52.11 5.27
C GLU A 399 5.18 53.60 5.68
N GLU A 400 4.25 54.07 6.51
CA GLU A 400 4.28 55.43 7.06
C GLU A 400 5.54 55.69 7.90
N THR A 401 5.92 54.72 8.73
CA THR A 401 7.14 54.80 9.56
C THR A 401 8.41 54.87 8.71
N LEU A 402 8.47 54.11 7.61
CA LEU A 402 9.61 54.13 6.70
C LEU A 402 9.76 55.50 6.00
N VAL A 403 8.64 56.14 5.62
CA VAL A 403 8.65 57.50 5.08
C VAL A 403 9.16 58.52 6.10
N GLU A 404 8.76 58.38 7.38
CA GLU A 404 9.29 59.23 8.45
C GLU A 404 10.80 59.04 8.64
N TYR A 405 11.27 57.80 8.63
CA TYR A 405 12.70 57.49 8.73
C TYR A 405 13.50 58.04 7.55
N ASP A 406 13.00 57.93 6.32
CA ASP A 406 13.64 58.50 5.13
C ASP A 406 13.77 60.03 5.25
N THR A 407 12.72 60.69 5.72
CA THR A 407 12.72 62.14 6.01
C THR A 407 13.79 62.51 7.05
N ARG A 408 13.87 61.74 8.14
CA ARG A 408 14.87 61.97 9.22
C ARG A 408 16.29 61.71 8.76
N ILE A 409 16.52 60.69 7.94
CA ILE A 409 17.84 60.37 7.37
C ILE A 409 18.29 61.53 6.47
N THR A 410 17.42 62.02 5.59
CA THR A 410 17.69 63.17 4.71
C THR A 410 18.03 64.41 5.53
N ALA A 411 17.22 64.75 6.54
CA ALA A 411 17.47 65.89 7.40
C ALA A 411 18.80 65.79 8.18
N ASN A 412 19.14 64.59 8.65
CA ASN A 412 20.42 64.35 9.32
C ASN A 412 21.60 64.45 8.35
N ALA A 413 21.46 63.97 7.12
CA ALA A 413 22.51 64.08 6.09
C ALA A 413 22.81 65.56 5.78
N ASP A 414 21.77 66.38 5.60
CA ASP A 414 21.91 67.83 5.40
C ASP A 414 22.60 68.50 6.60
N ALA A 415 22.22 68.15 7.82
CA ALA A 415 22.84 68.67 9.03
C ALA A 415 24.33 68.30 9.16
N ILE A 416 24.71 67.08 8.79
CA ILE A 416 26.11 66.63 8.78
C ILE A 416 26.94 67.42 7.75
N VAL A 417 26.39 67.66 6.56
CA VAL A 417 27.06 68.47 5.53
C VAL A 417 27.26 69.91 6.04
N ALA A 418 26.23 70.52 6.61
CA ALA A 418 26.32 71.87 7.15
C ALA A 418 27.37 72.00 8.28
N GLU A 419 27.41 71.04 9.21
CA GLU A 419 28.44 70.99 10.27
C GLU A 419 29.85 70.79 9.69
N SER A 420 29.98 69.92 8.68
CA SER A 420 31.26 69.68 7.99
C SER A 420 31.79 70.94 7.31
N GLU A 421 30.93 71.69 6.63
CA GLU A 421 31.28 72.98 6.02
C GLU A 421 31.64 74.03 7.08
N ALA A 422 30.87 74.11 8.17
CA ALA A 422 31.16 75.02 9.28
C ALA A 422 32.51 74.72 9.94
N ARG A 423 32.85 73.44 10.15
CA ARG A 423 34.16 73.03 10.66
C ARG A 423 35.29 73.36 9.70
N ALA A 424 35.12 73.07 8.40
CA ALA A 424 36.14 73.40 7.40
C ALA A 424 36.42 74.92 7.36
N ALA A 425 35.38 75.76 7.49
CA ALA A 425 35.53 77.21 7.59
C ALA A 425 36.25 77.65 8.87
N ALA A 426 35.90 77.05 10.02
CA ALA A 426 36.56 77.34 11.30
C ALA A 426 38.05 76.91 11.29
N ASP A 427 38.36 75.74 10.72
CA ASP A 427 39.72 75.24 10.60
C ASP A 427 40.56 76.12 9.67
N ALA A 428 39.99 76.58 8.55
CA ALA A 428 40.65 77.55 7.67
C ALA A 428 40.96 78.86 8.40
N GLN A 429 40.00 79.39 9.17
CA GLN A 429 40.21 80.59 9.98
C GLN A 429 41.30 80.40 11.05
N LEU A 430 41.34 79.24 11.71
CA LEU A 430 42.37 78.92 12.69
C LEU A 430 43.75 78.81 12.05
N LEU A 431 43.85 78.19 10.86
CA LEU A 431 45.09 78.08 10.11
C LEU A 431 45.63 79.47 9.70
N ASP A 432 44.76 80.38 9.26
CA ASP A 432 45.11 81.77 8.96
C ASP A 432 45.64 82.49 10.21
N GLN A 433 44.98 82.31 11.36
CA GLN A 433 45.43 82.88 12.63
C GLN A 433 46.79 82.34 13.08
N LEU A 434 46.99 81.02 12.96
CA LEU A 434 48.26 80.38 13.33
C LEU A 434 49.40 80.86 12.42
N THR A 435 49.14 80.97 11.12
CA THR A 435 50.11 81.48 10.13
C THR A 435 50.46 82.95 10.43
N ALA A 436 49.48 83.76 10.83
CA ALA A 436 49.73 85.15 11.22
C ALA A 436 50.60 85.24 12.49
N GLU A 437 50.32 84.42 13.51
CA GLU A 437 51.10 84.36 14.74
C GLU A 437 52.53 83.82 14.51
N GLU A 438 52.68 82.78 13.68
CA GLU A 438 53.99 82.24 13.30
C GLU A 438 54.85 83.31 12.64
N ASN A 439 54.30 84.05 11.67
CA ASN A 439 54.99 85.16 11.03
C ASN A 439 55.34 86.29 12.01
N ALA A 440 54.44 86.61 12.95
CA ALA A 440 54.71 87.61 13.99
C ALA A 440 55.85 87.17 14.93
N ARG A 441 55.91 85.89 15.30
CA ARG A 441 56.99 85.33 16.12
C ARG A 441 58.32 85.31 15.38
N ILE A 442 58.36 84.85 14.13
CA ILE A 442 59.57 84.88 13.30
C ILE A 442 60.12 86.32 13.22
N ALA A 443 59.25 87.31 13.00
CA ALA A 443 59.65 88.71 12.97
C ALA A 443 60.19 89.20 14.33
N GLY A 444 59.54 88.79 15.43
CA GLY A 444 59.99 89.08 16.80
C GLY A 444 61.36 88.47 17.12
N ASP A 445 61.56 87.20 16.77
CA ASP A 445 62.81 86.46 17.00
C ASP A 445 63.96 87.05 16.16
N ALA A 446 63.71 87.42 14.90
CA ALA A 446 64.70 88.10 14.07
C ALA A 446 65.11 89.47 14.66
N ALA A 447 64.16 90.21 15.24
CA ALA A 447 64.45 91.47 15.93
C ALA A 447 65.28 91.23 17.21
N LEU A 448 64.98 90.18 17.98
CA LEU A 448 65.77 89.80 19.16
C LEU A 448 67.18 89.33 18.77
N GLN A 449 67.33 88.51 17.73
CA GLN A 449 68.63 88.06 17.24
C GLN A 449 69.50 89.26 16.82
N THR A 450 68.92 90.24 16.13
CA THR A 450 69.62 91.49 15.77
C THR A 450 70.10 92.24 17.02
N GLN A 451 69.30 92.30 18.08
CA GLN A 451 69.70 92.90 19.35
C GLN A 451 70.82 92.12 20.04
N ILE A 452 70.76 90.78 20.04
CA ILE A 452 71.77 89.89 20.62
C ILE A 452 73.10 90.04 19.86
N ASP A 453 73.09 90.02 18.53
CA ASP A 453 74.29 90.21 17.70
C ASP A 453 74.92 91.58 17.98
N GLY A 454 74.08 92.62 18.11
CA GLY A 454 74.50 93.95 18.53
C GLY A 454 75.16 93.97 19.91
N LEU A 455 74.62 93.22 20.88
CA LEU A 455 75.24 93.06 22.20
C LEU A 455 76.53 92.24 22.15
N GLY A 456 76.58 91.15 21.38
CA GLY A 456 77.76 90.32 21.17
C GLY A 456 78.93 91.10 20.60
N GLY A 457 78.67 91.95 19.59
CA GLY A 457 79.69 92.86 19.05
C GLY A 457 80.20 93.86 20.10
N ARG A 458 79.31 94.38 20.95
CA ARG A 458 79.70 95.28 22.05
C ARG A 458 80.53 94.58 23.12
N VAL A 459 80.19 93.33 23.49
CA VAL A 459 80.91 92.54 24.48
C VAL A 459 82.29 92.13 23.97
N GLY A 460 82.40 91.63 22.73
CA GLY A 460 83.70 91.28 22.15
C GLY A 460 84.68 92.46 22.09
N LEU A 461 84.17 93.68 21.85
CA LEU A 461 84.99 94.90 21.94
C LEU A 461 85.46 95.18 23.38
N VAL A 462 84.63 94.90 24.39
CA VAL A 462 84.99 95.07 25.80
C VAL A 462 86.03 94.03 26.21
N GLU A 463 85.87 92.76 25.83
CA GLU A 463 86.83 91.67 26.10
C GLU A 463 88.20 91.99 25.50
N ALA A 464 88.27 92.37 24.21
CA ALA A 464 89.53 92.75 23.57
C ALA A 464 90.23 93.92 24.27
N ARG A 465 89.46 94.86 24.84
CA ARG A 465 90.00 95.97 25.63
C ARG A 465 90.51 95.51 27.00
N ILE A 466 89.88 94.50 27.62
CA ILE A 466 90.31 93.91 28.88
C ILE A 466 91.60 93.10 28.69
N ASP A 467 91.69 92.26 27.67
CA ASP A 467 92.90 91.48 27.37
C ASP A 467 94.11 92.39 27.11
N GLN A 468 93.90 93.47 26.33
CA GLN A 468 94.93 94.48 26.11
C GLN A 468 95.36 95.19 27.41
N LEU A 469 94.44 95.38 28.34
CA LEU A 469 94.73 95.97 29.64
C LEU A 469 95.50 94.98 30.52
N ASP A 470 95.09 93.71 30.56
CA ASP A 470 95.71 92.65 31.33
C ASP A 470 97.14 92.37 30.87
N ASP A 471 97.36 92.19 29.56
CA ASP A 471 98.69 92.05 28.97
C ASP A 471 99.62 93.21 29.37
N ARG A 472 99.08 94.44 29.34
CA ARG A 472 99.81 95.63 29.73
C ARG A 472 100.11 95.66 31.23
N ILE A 473 99.22 95.16 32.08
CA ILE A 473 99.43 95.01 33.52
C ILE A 473 100.51 93.95 33.79
N SER A 474 100.38 92.73 33.25
CA SER A 474 101.36 91.67 33.47
C SER A 474 102.75 92.09 33.01
N SER A 475 102.84 92.77 31.86
CA SER A 475 104.10 93.29 31.33
C SER A 475 104.70 94.42 32.18
N SER A 476 103.85 95.27 32.75
CA SER A 476 104.28 96.31 33.70
C SER A 476 104.80 95.68 35.01
N THR A 477 104.15 94.63 35.52
CA THR A 477 104.57 93.93 36.74
C THR A 477 105.86 93.14 36.52
N ALA A 478 106.00 92.42 35.40
CA ALA A 478 107.26 91.76 35.03
C ALA A 478 108.41 92.76 35.00
N THR A 479 108.18 93.95 34.44
CA THR A 479 109.16 95.04 34.40
C THR A 479 109.53 95.51 35.82
N ALA A 480 108.56 95.64 36.71
CA ALA A 480 108.81 95.99 38.10
C ALA A 480 109.61 94.90 38.85
N ILE A 481 109.33 93.62 38.63
CA ILE A 481 110.09 92.49 39.21
C ILE A 481 111.52 92.48 38.68
N ALA A 482 111.70 92.63 37.37
CA ALA A 482 113.01 92.71 36.73
C ALA A 482 113.85 93.82 37.38
N LEU A 483 113.22 94.96 37.63
CA LEU A 483 113.88 96.06 38.30
C LEU A 483 114.23 95.71 39.75
N GLY A 484 113.36 95.00 40.49
CA GLY A 484 113.49 94.72 41.93
C GLY A 484 114.77 94.05 42.40
N GLY A 485 115.30 93.06 41.67
CA GLY A 485 116.27 92.06 42.14
C GLY A 485 117.72 92.50 42.41
N MET A 486 118.02 93.80 42.53
CA MET A 486 119.40 94.24 42.81
C MET A 486 119.77 94.08 44.28
N GLY A 487 120.87 93.37 44.55
CA GLY A 487 121.56 93.34 45.84
C GLY A 487 123.00 93.84 45.73
N PHE A 488 123.58 94.30 46.83
CA PHE A 488 125.01 94.62 46.89
C PHE A 488 125.80 93.42 47.40
N LEU A 489 126.80 92.97 46.63
CA LEU A 489 127.80 92.01 47.08
C LEU A 489 128.65 92.62 48.22
N PRO A 490 128.98 91.86 49.28
CA PRO A 490 129.85 92.32 50.35
C PRO A 490 131.17 92.89 49.79
N ASP A 491 131.66 93.98 50.39
CA ASP A 491 132.92 94.66 50.06
C ASP A 491 133.06 95.25 48.63
N THR A 492 131.99 95.34 47.84
CA THR A 492 132.02 96.00 46.51
C THR A 492 131.51 97.45 46.54
N ARG A 493 132.24 98.37 45.88
CA ARG A 493 131.81 99.78 45.72
C ARG A 493 130.89 100.02 44.53
N PHE A 494 130.89 99.12 43.56
CA PHE A 494 130.03 99.19 42.39
C PHE A 494 129.42 97.82 42.14
N ASN A 495 128.14 97.81 41.81
CA ASN A 495 127.41 96.61 41.46
C ASN A 495 126.58 96.88 40.20
N LEU A 496 126.68 95.98 39.24
CA LEU A 496 125.86 96.00 38.04
C LEU A 496 125.14 94.67 37.97
N SER A 497 123.82 94.74 37.95
CA SER A 497 122.96 93.55 37.88
C SER A 497 121.99 93.72 36.73
N VAL A 498 122.06 92.81 35.78
CA VAL A 498 120.99 92.60 34.81
C VAL A 498 120.06 91.56 35.39
N ALA A 499 118.78 91.84 35.39
CA ALA A 499 117.77 90.97 35.93
C ALA A 499 116.64 90.81 34.92
N GLY A 500 116.22 89.55 34.74
CA GLY A 500 114.97 89.22 34.08
C GLY A 500 113.87 89.26 35.12
N GLY A 501 112.74 89.82 34.73
CA GLY A 501 111.48 89.68 35.45
C GLY A 501 110.54 88.90 34.57
N PHE A 502 109.90 87.90 35.14
CA PHE A 502 108.81 87.21 34.49
C PHE A 502 107.59 87.35 35.40
N TYR A 503 106.45 87.67 34.82
CA TYR A 503 105.18 87.71 35.53
C TYR A 503 104.07 87.31 34.56
N GLU A 504 103.40 86.20 34.86
CA GLU A 504 102.26 85.71 34.08
C GLU A 504 102.53 85.64 32.56
N GLY A 505 103.69 85.08 32.20
CA GLY A 505 104.15 84.94 30.80
C GLY A 505 104.62 86.24 30.14
N ALA A 506 104.44 87.39 30.80
CA ALA A 506 105.13 88.61 30.40
C ALA A 506 106.58 88.52 30.85
N ASN A 507 107.48 88.77 29.91
CA ASN A 507 108.91 88.82 30.17
C ASN A 507 109.33 90.27 30.11
N ALA A 508 110.11 90.68 31.07
CA ALA A 508 110.77 91.95 31.08
C ALA A 508 112.24 91.75 31.40
N ILE A 509 113.05 92.65 30.88
CA ILE A 509 114.44 92.74 31.26
C ILE A 509 114.67 94.09 31.87
N ALA A 510 115.49 94.12 32.91
CA ALA A 510 115.97 95.33 33.49
C ALA A 510 117.48 95.26 33.69
N ALA A 511 118.13 96.39 33.44
CA ALA A 511 119.50 96.61 33.85
C ALA A 511 119.47 97.55 35.03
N ASN A 512 120.07 97.13 36.13
CA ASN A 512 120.19 97.92 37.34
C ASN A 512 121.69 98.16 37.62
N ALA A 513 122.09 99.39 37.91
CA ALA A 513 123.42 99.75 38.41
C ALA A 513 123.33 100.38 39.81
N GLY A 514 124.29 100.06 40.67
CA GLY A 514 124.36 100.55 42.04
C GLY A 514 125.79 100.95 42.42
N ILE A 515 125.96 102.09 43.09
CA ILE A 515 127.24 102.60 43.58
C ILE A 515 127.15 102.76 45.10
N ARG A 516 128.05 102.13 45.83
CA ARG A 516 128.22 102.32 47.28
C ARG A 516 129.21 103.44 47.51
N VAL A 517 128.71 104.56 48.01
CA VAL A 517 129.50 105.78 48.25
C VAL A 517 130.26 105.67 49.58
N SER A 518 129.65 105.02 50.59
CA SER A 518 130.28 104.64 51.86
C SER A 518 129.67 103.34 52.39
N ASP A 519 130.25 102.74 53.44
CA ASP A 519 129.73 101.49 54.05
C ASP A 519 128.28 101.60 54.56
N LYS A 520 127.77 102.83 54.71
CA LYS A 520 126.41 103.12 55.17
C LYS A 520 125.51 103.76 54.12
N VAL A 521 125.99 104.03 52.90
CA VAL A 521 125.22 104.72 51.85
C VAL A 521 125.47 104.13 50.46
N ALA A 522 124.38 103.79 49.76
CA ALA A 522 124.42 103.31 48.38
C ALA A 522 123.34 103.97 47.52
N ILE A 523 123.62 104.16 46.24
CA ILE A 523 122.69 104.69 45.24
C ILE A 523 122.42 103.59 44.23
N THR A 524 121.17 103.40 43.83
CA THR A 524 120.74 102.41 42.85
C THR A 524 119.91 103.06 41.75
N ALA A 525 120.04 102.59 40.53
CA ALA A 525 119.22 103.00 39.40
C ALA A 525 119.00 101.79 38.50
N GLY A 526 117.86 101.74 37.83
CA GLY A 526 117.57 100.71 36.85
C GLY A 526 116.54 101.14 35.83
N ILE A 527 116.64 100.57 34.65
CA ILE A 527 115.66 100.72 33.58
C ILE A 527 115.29 99.33 33.08
N GLY A 528 114.02 99.12 32.78
CA GLY A 528 113.54 97.88 32.25
C GLY A 528 112.32 98.07 31.38
N GLY A 529 112.02 97.07 30.56
CA GLY A 529 110.83 97.11 29.75
C GLY A 529 110.33 95.71 29.49
N GLY A 530 109.02 95.61 29.35
CA GLY A 530 108.39 94.39 28.90
C GLY A 530 108.81 94.09 27.46
N LEU A 531 109.32 92.89 27.24
CA LEU A 531 109.77 92.37 25.95
C LEU A 531 108.63 91.80 25.11
N ASN A 532 107.46 91.55 25.72
CA ASN A 532 106.23 91.07 25.08
C ASN A 532 104.98 91.65 25.79
N LYS A 533 103.78 91.22 25.34
CA LYS A 533 102.48 91.62 25.93
C LYS A 533 102.27 93.14 25.98
N ASN A 534 102.54 93.82 24.86
CA ASN A 534 102.48 95.29 24.74
C ASN A 534 103.30 96.05 25.80
N GLY A 535 104.37 95.42 26.29
CA GLY A 535 105.25 95.92 27.31
C GLY A 535 105.76 97.33 27.04
N LYS A 536 105.61 98.18 28.04
CA LYS A 536 106.15 99.54 28.03
C LYS A 536 107.41 99.58 28.88
N VAL A 537 108.26 100.56 28.60
CA VAL A 537 109.51 100.77 29.33
C VAL A 537 109.21 101.55 30.62
N GLY A 538 109.79 101.11 31.72
CA GLY A 538 109.77 101.77 33.02
C GLY A 538 111.19 101.85 33.62
N GLY A 539 111.38 102.69 34.62
CA GLY A 539 112.68 102.81 35.30
C GLY A 539 112.49 103.19 36.76
N ARG A 540 113.52 102.91 37.57
CA ARG A 540 113.60 103.28 38.99
C ARG A 540 114.94 103.90 39.31
N VAL A 541 114.98 104.81 40.26
CA VAL A 541 116.19 105.34 40.89
C VAL A 541 115.92 105.42 42.39
N GLY A 542 116.88 105.01 43.21
CA GLY A 542 116.76 104.94 44.66
C GLY A 542 118.08 105.19 45.37
N ILE A 543 118.00 105.54 46.65
CA ILE A 543 119.15 105.69 47.54
C ILE A 543 118.86 104.87 48.79
N ILE A 544 119.84 104.12 49.27
CA ILE A 544 119.78 103.22 50.40
C ILE A 544 120.72 103.74 51.48
N PHE A 545 120.20 103.89 52.69
CA PHE A 545 120.97 104.22 53.88
C PHE A 545 120.92 103.00 54.81
N GLY A 546 122.08 102.57 55.32
CA GLY A 546 122.20 101.54 56.34
C GLY A 546 122.74 102.16 57.62
N TRP A 547 122.03 102.01 58.74
CA TRP A 547 122.45 102.53 60.04
C TRP A 547 122.97 101.43 60.95
#